data_AF-W9J828-F1
#
_entry.id   AF-W9J828-F1
#
_cell.length_a   1.000
_cell.length_b   1.000
_cell.length_c   1.000
_cell.angle_alpha   90.00
_cell.angle_beta   90.00
_cell.angle_gamma   90.00
#
_symmetry.space_group_name_H-M   'P 1'
#
loop_
_entity.id
_entity.type
_entity.pdbx_description
1 polymer ?
#
loop_
_entity_poly.entity_id
_entity_poly.type
_entity_poly.pdbx_seq_one_letter_code
_entity_poly.pdbx_strand_id
1 'polypeptide(L)'
;MNQLYDMLEEASGEKIDRNYVSEATIKAGVVRAEADTPPADSFNYFEVVKYQYFNSLGLRGDNTPEYARYLGYVDATELYPDMKVTTPEAYCQEILSGKAITIYQRLNSAAQ
;
A
#
# COMPACT_ATOMS: atom_id res chain seq x y z
N MET A 1 -4.13 2.20 -7.88
CA MET A 1 -3.17 3.24 -7.44
C MET A 1 -3.57 4.63 -7.96
N ASN A 2 -3.80 4.81 -9.26
CA ASN A 2 -4.18 6.13 -9.83
C ASN A 2 -5.40 6.77 -9.15
N GLN A 3 -6.44 5.98 -8.85
CA GLN A 3 -7.64 6.48 -8.16
C GLN A 3 -7.35 7.12 -6.80
N LEU A 4 -6.36 6.61 -6.03
CA LEU A 4 -5.99 7.22 -4.75
C LEU A 4 -5.32 8.57 -4.95
N TYR A 5 -4.49 8.71 -5.99
CA TYR A 5 -3.91 10.00 -6.35
C TYR A 5 -4.98 10.99 -6.81
N ASP A 6 -5.93 10.54 -7.63
CA ASP A 6 -7.05 11.38 -8.08
C ASP A 6 -7.88 11.89 -6.87
N MET A 7 -8.20 11.01 -5.91
CA MET A 7 -8.90 11.39 -4.68
C MET A 7 -8.13 12.40 -3.84
N LEU A 8 -6.82 12.23 -3.68
CA LEU A 8 -5.98 13.15 -2.90
C LEU A 8 -5.87 14.52 -3.58
N GLU A 9 -5.63 14.56 -4.90
CA GLU A 9 -5.60 15.80 -5.67
C GLU A 9 -6.93 16.56 -5.62
N GLU A 10 -8.05 15.84 -5.73
CA GLU A 10 -9.37 16.44 -5.61
C GLU A 10 -9.62 16.99 -4.20
N ALA A 11 -9.29 16.21 -3.16
CA ALA A 11 -9.54 16.59 -1.79
C ALA A 11 -8.62 17.73 -1.31
N SER A 12 -7.36 17.79 -1.77
CA SER A 12 -6.43 18.86 -1.40
C SER A 12 -6.49 20.09 -2.31
N GLY A 13 -7.02 19.95 -3.52
CA GLY A 13 -7.00 20.99 -4.55
C GLY A 13 -5.63 21.14 -5.23
N GLU A 14 -4.67 20.28 -4.92
CA GLU A 14 -3.32 20.30 -5.48
C GLU A 14 -3.20 19.36 -6.69
N LYS A 15 -2.23 19.61 -7.56
CA LYS A 15 -1.82 18.71 -8.62
C LYS A 15 -0.40 18.24 -8.39
N ILE A 16 -0.20 16.93 -8.44
CA ILE A 16 1.11 16.32 -8.24
C ILE A 16 1.69 15.84 -9.57
N ASP A 17 3.01 15.91 -9.68
CA ASP A 17 3.72 15.28 -10.78
C ASP A 17 3.80 13.76 -10.55
N ARG A 18 3.40 12.98 -11.55
CA ARG A 18 3.25 11.52 -11.42
C ARG A 18 4.43 10.81 -12.07
N ASN A 19 5.24 10.16 -11.22
CA ASN A 19 6.35 9.33 -11.65
C ASN A 19 5.91 7.87 -11.80
N TYR A 20 5.72 7.44 -13.04
CA TYR A 20 5.35 6.06 -13.35
C TYR A 20 6.58 5.17 -13.46
N VAL A 21 6.49 3.95 -12.92
CA VAL A 21 7.53 2.92 -13.02
C VAL A 21 7.03 1.81 -13.94
N SER A 22 7.84 1.43 -14.93
CA SER A 22 7.47 0.38 -15.88
C SER A 22 7.51 -1.01 -15.25
N GLU A 23 6.72 -1.94 -15.81
CA GLU A 23 6.77 -3.36 -15.45
C GLU A 23 8.18 -3.94 -15.59
N ALA A 24 8.88 -3.62 -16.68
CA ALA A 24 10.25 -4.08 -16.92
C ALA A 24 11.21 -3.58 -15.83
N THR A 25 11.07 -2.32 -15.40
CA THR A 25 11.85 -1.75 -14.30
C THR A 25 11.60 -2.48 -13.00
N ILE A 26 10.33 -2.78 -12.68
CA ILE A 26 9.96 -3.50 -11.45
C ILE A 26 10.55 -4.91 -11.46
N LYS A 27 10.35 -5.67 -12.55
CA LYS A 27 10.86 -7.04 -12.69
C LYS A 27 12.38 -7.11 -12.62
N ALA A 28 13.08 -6.19 -13.30
CA ALA A 28 14.54 -6.10 -13.21
C ALA A 28 15.02 -5.69 -11.81
N GLY A 29 14.27 -4.81 -11.14
CA GLY A 29 14.53 -4.39 -9.77
C GLY A 29 14.46 -5.54 -8.76
N VAL A 30 13.48 -6.44 -8.90
CA VAL A 30 13.37 -7.66 -8.07
C VAL A 30 14.63 -8.51 -8.21
N VAL A 31 14.98 -8.89 -9.45
CA VAL A 31 16.16 -9.73 -9.72
C VAL A 31 17.44 -9.10 -9.16
N ARG A 32 17.62 -7.79 -9.37
CA ARG A 32 18.79 -7.06 -8.89
C ARG A 32 18.84 -7.01 -7.36
N ALA A 33 17.72 -6.70 -6.70
CA ALA A 33 17.69 -6.54 -5.25
C ALA A 33 17.93 -7.87 -4.52
N GLU A 34 17.48 -8.98 -5.09
CA GLU A 34 17.62 -10.32 -4.52
C GLU A 34 19.00 -10.96 -4.78
N ALA A 35 19.75 -10.47 -5.77
CA ALA A 35 21.00 -11.09 -6.23
C ALA A 35 22.03 -11.33 -5.11
N ASP A 36 22.17 -10.37 -4.20
CA ASP A 36 23.17 -10.43 -3.12
C ASP A 36 22.62 -11.04 -1.82
N THR A 37 21.35 -11.46 -1.80
CA THR A 37 20.66 -12.03 -0.62
C THR A 37 20.92 -11.22 0.66
N PRO A 38 20.60 -9.91 0.68
CA PRO A 38 20.91 -9.06 1.84
C PRO A 38 20.23 -9.59 3.11
N PRO A 39 20.90 -9.53 4.28
CA PRO A 39 20.28 -9.90 5.55
C PRO A 39 19.03 -9.07 5.82
N ALA A 40 17.97 -9.68 6.36
CA ALA A 40 16.67 -9.03 6.57
C ALA A 40 16.72 -7.84 7.54
N ASP A 41 17.73 -7.80 8.41
CA ASP A 41 18.00 -6.71 9.36
C ASP A 41 18.89 -5.59 8.77
N SER A 42 19.39 -5.77 7.55
CA SER A 42 20.20 -4.77 6.87
C SER A 42 19.35 -3.73 6.15
N PHE A 43 19.85 -2.49 6.07
CA PHE A 43 19.20 -1.44 5.29
C PHE A 43 19.04 -1.82 3.81
N ASN A 44 19.97 -2.61 3.25
CA ASN A 44 19.93 -3.06 1.87
C ASN A 44 18.73 -3.96 1.56
N TYR A 45 18.16 -4.63 2.57
CA TYR A 45 16.96 -5.43 2.41
C TYR A 45 15.73 -4.60 2.03
N PHE A 46 15.74 -3.29 2.29
CA PHE A 46 14.65 -2.41 1.90
C PHE A 46 14.39 -2.42 0.38
N GLU A 47 15.43 -2.54 -0.45
CA GLU A 47 15.26 -2.62 -1.90
C GLU A 47 14.57 -3.92 -2.33
N VAL A 48 14.82 -5.04 -1.62
CA VAL A 48 14.10 -6.31 -1.84
C VAL A 48 12.62 -6.11 -1.53
N VAL A 49 12.31 -5.61 -0.34
CA VAL A 49 10.92 -5.35 0.09
C VAL A 49 10.21 -4.44 -0.91
N LYS A 50 10.83 -3.31 -1.29
CA LYS A 50 10.26 -2.34 -2.21
C LYS A 50 9.88 -2.95 -3.57
N TYR A 51 10.80 -3.64 -4.24
CA TYR A 51 10.49 -4.18 -5.58
C TYR A 51 9.58 -5.41 -5.55
N GLN A 52 9.71 -6.28 -4.54
CA GLN A 52 8.74 -7.37 -4.35
C GLN A 52 7.33 -6.81 -4.11
N TYR A 53 7.20 -5.76 -3.30
CA TYR A 53 5.91 -5.14 -3.02
C TYR A 53 5.31 -4.47 -4.26
N PHE A 54 6.12 -3.76 -5.05
CA PHE A 54 5.67 -3.20 -6.34
C PHE A 54 5.21 -4.29 -7.31
N ASN A 55 5.91 -5.42 -7.37
CA ASN A 55 5.52 -6.54 -8.23
C ASN A 55 4.22 -7.21 -7.74
N SER A 56 4.12 -7.48 -6.43
CA SER A 56 2.96 -8.14 -5.82
C SER A 56 1.69 -7.28 -5.91
N LEU A 57 1.77 -6.02 -5.49
CA LEU A 57 0.60 -5.14 -5.45
C LEU A 57 0.34 -4.39 -6.75
N GLY A 58 1.41 -3.87 -7.36
CA GLY A 58 1.30 -2.97 -8.51
C GLY A 58 1.12 -3.68 -9.85
N LEU A 59 1.62 -4.93 -9.98
CA LEU A 59 1.54 -5.69 -11.23
C LEU A 59 0.61 -6.90 -11.12
N ARG A 60 0.82 -7.74 -10.11
CA ARG A 60 0.05 -8.99 -9.96
C ARG A 60 -1.33 -8.79 -9.34
N GLY A 61 -1.51 -7.73 -8.54
CA GLY A 61 -2.77 -7.46 -7.84
C GLY A 61 -3.08 -8.47 -6.73
N ASP A 62 -2.05 -8.97 -6.04
CA ASP A 62 -2.20 -9.99 -4.99
C ASP A 62 -3.05 -9.50 -3.80
N ASN A 63 -3.26 -8.19 -3.66
CA ASN A 63 -4.09 -7.56 -2.62
C ASN A 63 -5.52 -7.23 -3.07
N THR A 64 -5.95 -7.70 -4.24
CA THR A 64 -7.32 -7.43 -4.70
C THR A 64 -8.32 -8.38 -4.05
N PRO A 65 -9.57 -7.95 -3.80
CA PRO A 65 -10.63 -8.84 -3.31
C PRO A 65 -10.84 -10.06 -4.23
N GLU A 66 -10.67 -9.89 -5.54
CA GLU A 66 -10.77 -10.97 -6.52
C GLU A 66 -9.70 -12.04 -6.29
N TYR A 67 -8.45 -11.63 -6.03
CA TYR A 67 -7.36 -12.56 -5.75
C TYR A 67 -7.55 -13.26 -4.39
N ALA A 68 -8.02 -12.54 -3.37
CA ALA A 68 -8.35 -13.11 -2.07
C ALA A 68 -9.44 -14.20 -2.20
N ARG A 69 -10.53 -13.93 -2.94
CA ARG A 69 -11.59 -14.91 -3.20
C ARG A 69 -11.10 -16.11 -4.00
N TYR A 70 -10.23 -15.90 -5.00
CA TYR A 70 -9.60 -16.98 -5.76
C TYR A 70 -8.82 -17.95 -4.86
N LEU A 71 -8.15 -17.44 -3.82
CA LEU A 71 -7.44 -18.26 -2.82
C LEU A 71 -8.37 -18.91 -1.77
N GLY A 72 -9.67 -18.64 -1.80
CA GLY A 72 -10.64 -19.18 -0.86
C GLY A 72 -10.74 -18.40 0.46
N TYR A 73 -10.21 -17.18 0.53
CA TYR A 73 -10.44 -16.29 1.66
C TYR A 73 -11.85 -15.70 1.63
N VAL A 74 -12.38 -15.38 2.81
CA VAL A 74 -13.70 -14.76 3.00
C VAL A 74 -13.52 -13.31 3.40
N ASP A 75 -14.30 -12.42 2.81
CA ASP A 75 -14.31 -11.00 3.16
C ASP A 75 -14.92 -10.81 4.56
N ALA A 76 -14.23 -10.08 5.43
CA ALA A 76 -14.71 -9.81 6.78
C ALA A 76 -16.04 -9.03 6.79
N THR A 77 -16.32 -8.23 5.77
CA THR A 77 -17.59 -7.50 5.62
C THR A 77 -18.76 -8.42 5.28
N GLU A 78 -18.51 -9.56 4.65
CA GLU A 78 -19.53 -10.59 4.42
C GLU A 78 -19.84 -11.37 5.71
N LEU A 79 -18.81 -11.60 6.55
CA LEU A 79 -18.96 -12.25 7.85
C LEU A 79 -19.63 -11.36 8.90
N TYR A 80 -19.37 -10.05 8.83
CA TYR A 80 -19.83 -9.06 9.79
C TYR A 80 -20.47 -7.88 9.04
N PRO A 81 -21.75 -8.00 8.62
CA PRO A 81 -22.40 -6.98 7.78
C PRO A 81 -22.55 -5.62 8.47
N ASP A 82 -22.53 -5.59 9.80
CA ASP A 82 -22.59 -4.35 10.59
C ASP A 82 -21.20 -3.73 10.82
N MET A 83 -20.13 -4.36 10.33
CA MET A 83 -18.77 -3.85 10.48
C MET A 83 -18.61 -2.54 9.70
N LYS A 84 -18.21 -1.49 10.41
CA LYS A 84 -17.90 -0.20 9.80
C LYS A 84 -16.47 -0.20 9.30
N VAL A 85 -16.29 -0.06 7.99
CA VAL A 85 -14.98 0.07 7.34
C VAL A 85 -14.76 1.53 6.96
N THR A 86 -13.58 2.06 7.26
CA THR A 86 -13.17 3.40 6.81
C THR A 86 -12.88 3.35 5.32
N THR A 87 -13.57 4.18 4.53
CA THR A 87 -13.28 4.28 3.10
C THR A 87 -12.01 5.08 2.83
N PRO A 88 -11.33 4.88 1.68
CA PRO A 88 -10.18 5.69 1.30
C PRO A 88 -10.46 7.20 1.34
N GLU A 89 -11.64 7.63 0.88
CA GLU A 89 -12.06 9.03 0.84
C GLU A 89 -12.21 9.60 2.25
N ALA A 90 -12.90 8.88 3.14
CA ALA A 90 -13.06 9.29 4.54
C ALA A 90 -11.70 9.45 5.22
N TYR A 91 -10.78 8.50 4.99
CA TYR A 91 -9.42 8.57 5.54
C TYR A 91 -8.61 9.74 4.95
N CYS A 92 -8.73 10.04 3.64
CA CYS A 92 -8.09 11.21 3.04
C CYS A 92 -8.56 12.52 3.68
N GLN A 93 -9.86 12.65 3.99
CA GLN A 93 -10.40 13.82 4.68
C GLN A 93 -9.88 13.95 6.12
N GLU A 94 -9.73 12.83 6.85
CA GLU A 94 -9.10 12.85 8.18
C GLU A 94 -7.65 13.31 8.11
N ILE A 95 -6.89 12.88 7.09
CA ILE A 95 -5.50 13.31 6.88
C ILE A 95 -5.44 14.83 6.63
N LEU A 96 -6.22 15.32 5.67
CA LEU A 96 -6.19 16.73 5.27
C LEU A 96 -6.70 17.67 6.37
N SER A 97 -7.61 17.19 7.23
CA SER A 97 -8.07 17.93 8.40
C SER A 97 -7.12 17.84 9.61
N GLY A 98 -6.02 17.10 9.49
CA GLY A 98 -5.04 16.91 10.57
C GLY A 98 -5.53 16.04 11.73
N LYS A 99 -6.61 15.26 11.53
CA LYS A 99 -7.26 14.44 12.56
C LYS A 99 -6.91 12.96 12.47
N ALA A 100 -6.35 12.51 11.35
CA ALA A 100 -5.96 11.11 11.17
C ALA A 100 -4.90 10.69 12.20
N ILE A 101 -5.09 9.53 12.82
CA ILE A 101 -4.05 8.87 13.60
C ILE A 101 -3.14 8.13 12.63
N THR A 102 -1.94 8.65 12.43
CA THR A 102 -0.95 8.02 11.55
C THR A 102 -0.38 6.74 12.17
N ILE A 103 0.14 5.85 11.32
CA ILE A 103 0.73 4.58 11.77
C ILE A 103 1.87 4.81 12.78
N TYR A 104 2.71 5.83 12.57
CA TYR A 104 3.83 6.13 13.47
C TYR A 104 3.37 6.67 14.82
N GLN A 105 2.30 7.48 14.86
CA GLN A 105 1.69 7.90 16.13
C GLN A 105 1.16 6.68 16.90
N ARG A 106 0.46 5.76 16.22
CA ARG A 106 -0.07 4.54 16.84
C ARG A 106 1.04 3.63 17.38
N LEU A 107 2.10 3.41 16.59
CA LEU A 107 3.23 2.59 17.01
C LEU A 107 3.95 3.17 18.23
N ASN A 108 4.16 4.49 18.25
CA ASN A 108 4.77 5.18 19.41
C ASN A 108 3.92 5.03 20.68
N SER A 109 2.58 5.07 20.57
CA SER A 109 1.69 4.88 21.71
C SER A 109 1.62 3.43 22.20
N ALA A 110 1.84 2.44 21.33
CA ALA A 110 1.83 1.03 21.70
C ALA A 110 3.16 0.54 22.30
N ALA A 111 4.23 1.32 22.13
CA ALA A 111 5.57 1.03 22.68
C ALA A 111 5.79 1.63 24.08
N GLN A 112 4.80 2.33 24.64
CA GLN A 112 4.77 2.88 26.01
C GLN A 112 3.94 1.99 26.92
#